data_AF-A0A838L9M0-F1
#
_entry.id   AF-A0A838L9M0-F1
#
_cell.length_a   1.000
_cell.length_b   1.000
_cell.length_c   1.000
_cell.angle_alpha   90.00
_cell.angle_beta   90.00
_cell.angle_gamma   90.00
#
_symmetry.space_group_name_H-M   'P 1'
#
loop_
_entity.id
_entity.type
_entity.pdbx_description
1 polymer ?
#
loop_
_entity_poly.entity_id
_entity_poly.type
_entity_poly.pdbx_seq_one_letter_code
_entity_poly.pdbx_strand_id
1 'polypeptide(L)'
;MLTDGIAGLEAAGHDLCIVGSGPVGLAIATDLARRGRRVLLLESGGDAADAQVQSLAAAGFTDARRHDDMSIATARRLGGTSNLWGARCLPFDPIDFEARDWVEARWPISHADYVPWIAPAVEATRSGAPFYREPIPGVALADDGFDCTTLERWANRQQAQIIHAEAIARDPKLDVRTHATLVDIAFAESGAVTHITVAHTKSGERVRLPVSMLVIAAGGVESARLLLAAQQQSPGRFGGEDGPLGRYYMGHVLGEIADIVLDGDLDRNFGFHVDAHGSYVRRRFTASAETQRAHRLLNTALWPIVPPISDPRHGSAILSLVYLAMSVGPLGRRLVAEAIRKLHVPAGPKRRLPHIANLATGMPAAAIFGVDFLRRRYDKSTRLPGFFVLNKAHRYGLQYHAEQAPRADSRVRLSGERDRLGLPSLHIDYRFCEQDADSVVRMHDLLEDWLVRSRIGRLEYRVPREARAARVLETAAHGTHQIGLVRMGANRSEGVVDGDLRCFDAPNLFVASTAVLPTSSQANPTLSAVALGLRLADRLAAEASRPLEVVGA
;
A
#
# COMPACT_ATOMS: atom_id res chain seq x y z
N MET A 1 -24.83 -6.09 -9.24
CA MET A 1 -24.86 -7.00 -10.41
C MET A 1 -23.46 -7.09 -11.02
N LEU A 2 -22.92 -8.28 -11.22
CA LEU A 2 -21.61 -8.50 -11.88
C LEU A 2 -21.85 -8.99 -13.31
N THR A 3 -21.24 -8.34 -14.30
CA THR A 3 -21.37 -8.72 -15.71
C THR A 3 -20.01 -8.66 -16.40
N ASP A 4 -19.73 -9.62 -17.27
CA ASP A 4 -18.48 -9.66 -18.01
C ASP A 4 -18.59 -8.87 -19.32
N GLY A 5 -17.57 -8.07 -19.62
CA GLY A 5 -17.45 -7.29 -20.84
C GLY A 5 -18.27 -6.00 -20.87
N ILE A 6 -18.43 -5.44 -22.07
CA ILE A 6 -18.96 -4.09 -22.31
C ILE A 6 -20.38 -4.08 -22.92
N ALA A 7 -20.96 -5.26 -23.15
CA ALA A 7 -22.27 -5.39 -23.78
C ALA A 7 -23.36 -4.68 -22.96
N GLY A 8 -24.16 -3.85 -23.63
CA GLY A 8 -25.27 -3.13 -23.02
C GLY A 8 -24.89 -1.91 -22.17
N LEU A 9 -23.61 -1.50 -22.14
CA LEU A 9 -23.18 -0.33 -21.36
C LEU A 9 -23.84 0.98 -21.82
N GLU A 10 -24.11 1.15 -23.12
CA GLU A 10 -24.74 2.38 -23.66
C GLU A 10 -26.21 2.54 -23.23
N ALA A 11 -26.88 1.44 -22.88
CA ALA A 11 -28.29 1.44 -22.52
C ALA A 11 -28.54 1.70 -21.02
N ALA A 12 -27.48 1.72 -20.21
CA ALA A 12 -27.59 1.81 -18.75
C ALA A 12 -27.38 3.26 -18.27
N GLY A 13 -28.37 3.81 -17.58
CA GLY A 13 -28.25 5.13 -16.95
C GLY A 13 -27.60 5.02 -15.56
N HIS A 14 -26.37 5.52 -15.42
CA HIS A 14 -25.65 5.59 -14.15
C HIS A 14 -25.45 7.03 -13.71
N ASP A 15 -25.37 7.26 -12.41
CA ASP A 15 -25.15 8.60 -11.86
C ASP A 15 -23.65 8.96 -11.83
N LEU A 16 -22.78 7.96 -11.74
CA LEU A 16 -21.32 8.10 -11.73
C LEU A 16 -20.62 6.81 -12.20
N CYS A 17 -19.43 6.97 -12.79
CA CYS A 17 -18.57 5.88 -13.21
C CYS A 17 -17.28 5.84 -12.37
N ILE A 18 -16.90 4.67 -11.87
CA ILE A 18 -15.66 4.40 -11.13
C ILE A 18 -14.81 3.43 -11.94
N VAL A 19 -13.52 3.74 -12.09
CA VAL A 19 -12.57 2.91 -12.84
C VAL A 19 -11.56 2.29 -11.89
N GLY A 20 -11.57 0.96 -11.80
CA GLY A 20 -10.70 0.15 -10.95
C GLY A 20 -11.46 -0.45 -9.77
N SER A 21 -11.48 -1.78 -9.68
CA SER A 21 -12.19 -2.52 -8.63
C SER A 21 -11.27 -2.94 -7.48
N GLY A 22 -10.19 -2.18 -7.23
CA GLY A 22 -9.32 -2.37 -6.08
C GLY A 22 -10.04 -2.10 -4.74
N PRO A 23 -9.33 -2.21 -3.60
CA PRO A 23 -9.92 -1.96 -2.28
C PRO A 23 -10.55 -0.56 -2.15
N VAL A 24 -9.95 0.46 -2.77
CA VAL A 24 -10.50 1.84 -2.77
C VAL A 24 -11.76 1.93 -3.63
N GLY A 25 -11.70 1.46 -4.88
CA GLY A 25 -12.84 1.53 -5.80
C GLY A 25 -14.07 0.75 -5.32
N LEU A 26 -13.87 -0.45 -4.77
CA LEU A 26 -14.96 -1.24 -4.19
C LEU A 26 -15.56 -0.59 -2.93
N ALA A 27 -14.73 -0.02 -2.06
CA ALA A 27 -15.23 0.69 -0.88
C ALA A 27 -16.09 1.89 -1.28
N ILE A 28 -15.64 2.72 -2.23
CA ILE A 28 -16.41 3.86 -2.75
C ILE A 28 -17.69 3.40 -3.42
N ALA A 29 -17.60 2.42 -4.34
CA ALA A 29 -18.75 1.97 -5.12
C ALA A 29 -19.87 1.40 -4.25
N THR A 30 -19.48 0.56 -3.26
CA THR A 30 -20.45 -0.05 -2.35
C THR A 30 -21.04 0.94 -1.35
N ASP A 31 -20.25 1.91 -0.87
CA ASP A 31 -20.78 2.96 0.01
C ASP A 31 -21.77 3.88 -0.72
N LEU A 32 -21.45 4.30 -1.94
CA LEU A 32 -22.34 5.12 -2.79
C LEU A 32 -23.63 4.38 -3.16
N ALA A 33 -23.54 3.10 -3.53
CA ALA A 33 -24.72 2.28 -3.84
C ALA A 33 -25.64 2.13 -2.62
N ARG A 34 -25.06 1.88 -1.44
CA ARG A 34 -25.78 1.85 -0.15
C ARG A 34 -26.47 3.17 0.18
N ARG A 35 -25.86 4.31 -0.18
CA ARG A 35 -26.43 5.67 -0.08
C ARG A 35 -27.41 6.00 -1.21
N GLY A 36 -27.68 5.04 -2.09
CA GLY A 36 -28.74 5.10 -3.07
C GLY A 36 -28.35 5.64 -4.44
N ARG A 37 -27.06 5.82 -4.74
CA ARG A 37 -26.54 6.26 -6.05
C ARG A 37 -26.40 5.08 -7.01
N ARG A 38 -26.69 5.27 -8.29
CA ARG A 38 -26.43 4.27 -9.34
C ARG A 38 -24.98 4.37 -9.80
N VAL A 39 -24.18 3.35 -9.53
CA VAL A 39 -22.74 3.32 -9.76
C VAL A 39 -22.39 2.30 -10.82
N LEU A 40 -21.66 2.74 -11.84
CA LEU A 40 -20.92 1.86 -12.74
C LEU A 40 -19.50 1.68 -12.22
N LEU A 41 -19.05 0.44 -11.99
CA LEU A 41 -17.69 0.10 -11.60
C LEU A 41 -17.03 -0.73 -12.70
N LEU A 42 -16.00 -0.17 -13.35
CA LEU A 42 -15.26 -0.81 -14.43
C LEU A 42 -13.98 -1.46 -13.91
N GLU A 43 -13.75 -2.71 -14.27
CA GLU A 43 -12.52 -3.46 -13.99
C GLU A 43 -11.91 -3.96 -15.29
N SER A 44 -10.62 -3.67 -15.47
CA SER A 44 -9.86 -4.10 -16.65
C SER A 44 -9.72 -5.62 -16.73
N GLY A 45 -9.57 -6.31 -15.59
CA GLY A 45 -9.44 -7.76 -15.56
C GLY A 45 -10.73 -8.55 -15.34
N GLY A 46 -10.58 -9.87 -15.31
CA GLY A 46 -11.61 -10.83 -14.92
C GLY A 46 -11.65 -11.07 -13.42
N ASP A 47 -12.28 -12.16 -13.00
CA ASP A 47 -12.30 -12.67 -11.63
C ASP A 47 -10.95 -13.29 -11.19
N ALA A 48 -10.24 -13.90 -12.15
CA ALA A 48 -8.95 -14.55 -11.95
C ALA A 48 -7.79 -13.76 -12.56
N ALA A 49 -6.56 -14.14 -12.18
CA ALA A 49 -5.36 -13.61 -12.82
C ALA A 49 -5.23 -14.16 -14.25
N ASP A 50 -4.96 -13.27 -15.21
CA ASP A 50 -4.80 -13.60 -16.62
C ASP A 50 -3.56 -12.88 -17.16
N ALA A 51 -2.62 -13.63 -17.74
CA ALA A 51 -1.33 -13.08 -18.19
C ALA A 51 -1.46 -12.10 -19.36
N GLN A 52 -2.43 -12.31 -20.27
CA GLN A 52 -2.68 -11.43 -21.42
C GLN A 52 -3.35 -10.12 -20.99
N VAL A 53 -4.15 -10.17 -19.93
CA VAL A 53 -4.71 -8.97 -19.30
C VAL A 53 -3.63 -8.25 -18.50
N GLN A 54 -2.84 -8.97 -17.70
CA GLN A 54 -1.80 -8.39 -16.84
C GLN A 54 -0.69 -7.71 -17.64
N SER A 55 -0.40 -8.15 -18.87
CA SER A 55 0.59 -7.50 -19.74
C SER A 55 0.24 -6.05 -20.11
N LEU A 56 -1.03 -5.64 -19.99
CA LEU A 56 -1.45 -4.26 -20.18
C LEU A 56 -0.92 -3.30 -19.10
N ALA A 57 -0.44 -3.84 -17.97
CA ALA A 57 0.21 -3.08 -16.90
C ALA A 57 1.75 -3.05 -17.03
N ALA A 58 2.30 -3.55 -18.15
CA ALA A 58 3.74 -3.53 -18.37
C ALA A 58 4.28 -2.08 -18.42
N ALA A 59 5.49 -1.91 -17.90
CA ALA A 59 6.20 -0.63 -17.90
C ALA A 59 7.69 -0.85 -18.16
N GLY A 60 8.33 0.13 -18.80
CA GLY A 60 9.79 0.23 -18.87
C GLY A 60 10.36 0.80 -17.56
N PHE A 61 11.64 0.58 -17.32
CA PHE A 61 12.33 1.03 -16.12
C PHE A 61 13.68 1.69 -16.46
N THR A 62 14.01 2.79 -15.78
CA THR A 62 15.36 3.38 -15.82
C THR A 62 16.35 2.50 -15.05
N ASP A 63 15.96 2.02 -13.85
CA ASP A 63 16.72 1.04 -13.07
C ASP A 63 15.77 -0.03 -12.51
N ALA A 64 15.73 -1.18 -13.16
CA ALA A 64 14.85 -2.29 -12.78
C ALA A 64 15.17 -2.88 -11.38
N ARG A 65 16.33 -2.55 -10.78
CA ARG A 65 16.66 -3.00 -9.41
C ARG A 65 15.91 -2.22 -8.34
N ARG A 66 15.38 -1.04 -8.67
CA ARG A 66 14.74 -0.12 -7.72
C ARG A 66 13.25 -0.39 -7.52
N HIS A 67 12.62 -1.16 -8.39
CA HIS A 67 11.17 -1.33 -8.40
C HIS A 67 10.81 -2.80 -8.57
N ASP A 68 9.75 -3.23 -7.90
CA ASP A 68 9.20 -4.58 -8.11
C ASP A 68 8.68 -4.75 -9.53
N ASP A 69 8.74 -5.96 -10.08
CA ASP A 69 8.11 -6.22 -11.38
C ASP A 69 6.61 -5.86 -11.36
N MET A 70 6.09 -5.34 -12.48
CA MET A 70 4.70 -4.90 -12.57
C MET A 70 3.68 -6.02 -12.29
N SER A 71 4.02 -7.28 -12.54
CA SER A 71 3.20 -8.45 -12.18
C SER A 71 3.09 -8.71 -10.67
N ILE A 72 3.97 -8.10 -9.87
CA ILE A 72 3.96 -8.12 -8.40
C ILE A 72 3.34 -6.83 -7.85
N ALA A 73 3.67 -5.69 -8.47
CA ALA A 73 3.25 -4.36 -8.04
C ALA A 73 1.78 -4.05 -8.36
N THR A 74 1.22 -4.67 -9.41
CA THR A 74 -0.16 -4.42 -9.86
C THR A 74 -0.92 -5.72 -10.05
N ALA A 75 -2.25 -5.64 -10.03
CA ALA A 75 -3.11 -6.77 -10.38
C ALA A 75 -4.32 -6.26 -11.15
N ARG A 76 -4.45 -6.68 -12.41
CA ARG A 76 -5.62 -6.42 -13.26
C ARG A 76 -6.60 -7.58 -13.14
N ARG A 77 -7.47 -7.51 -12.13
CA ARG A 77 -8.55 -8.46 -11.81
C ARG A 77 -9.45 -7.87 -10.73
N LEU A 78 -10.65 -8.43 -10.58
CA LEU A 78 -11.61 -8.05 -9.55
C LEU A 78 -10.96 -8.06 -8.14
N GLY A 79 -11.03 -6.93 -7.44
CA GLY A 79 -10.37 -6.73 -6.13
C GLY A 79 -8.95 -6.17 -6.21
N GLY A 80 -8.36 -6.09 -7.39
CA GLY A 80 -7.04 -5.51 -7.63
C GLY A 80 -5.93 -6.12 -6.79
N THR A 81 -5.01 -5.27 -6.30
CA THR A 81 -3.82 -5.67 -5.52
C THR A 81 -4.14 -6.21 -4.13
N SER A 82 -5.40 -6.13 -3.66
CA SER A 82 -5.82 -6.83 -2.43
C SER A 82 -5.75 -8.36 -2.55
N ASN A 83 -5.59 -8.87 -3.78
CA ASN A 83 -5.30 -10.27 -4.01
C ASN A 83 -3.81 -10.65 -3.87
N LEU A 84 -2.91 -9.67 -3.77
CA LEU A 84 -1.45 -9.84 -3.69
C LEU A 84 -0.85 -9.32 -2.37
N TRP A 85 -1.54 -8.41 -1.69
CA TRP A 85 -1.00 -7.67 -0.55
C TRP A 85 -0.80 -8.49 0.73
N GLY A 86 0.00 -7.92 1.64
CA GLY A 86 0.20 -8.42 3.01
C GLY A 86 -0.93 -8.05 3.99
N ALA A 87 -1.95 -7.31 3.53
CA ALA A 87 -3.15 -6.93 4.29
C ALA A 87 -2.92 -6.14 5.59
N ARG A 88 -1.81 -5.40 5.69
CA ARG A 88 -1.58 -4.44 6.78
C ARG A 88 -2.49 -3.22 6.61
N CYS A 89 -3.15 -2.82 7.69
CA CYS A 89 -4.09 -1.71 7.72
C CYS A 89 -3.75 -0.78 8.88
N LEU A 90 -3.07 0.33 8.59
CA LEU A 90 -2.67 1.35 9.56
C LEU A 90 -3.07 2.74 9.07
N PRO A 91 -3.50 3.63 9.97
CA PRO A 91 -3.70 5.03 9.63
C PRO A 91 -2.35 5.72 9.45
N PHE A 92 -2.36 6.85 8.75
CA PHE A 92 -1.24 7.78 8.76
C PHE A 92 -1.20 8.51 10.10
N ASP A 93 0.01 8.89 10.52
CA ASP A 93 0.24 9.56 11.79
C ASP A 93 -0.05 11.07 11.65
N PRO A 94 -0.41 11.79 12.73
CA PRO A 94 -0.69 13.22 12.66
C PRO A 94 0.44 14.05 12.00
N ILE A 95 1.69 13.68 12.25
CA ILE A 95 2.88 14.36 11.69
C ILE A 95 2.94 14.27 10.16
N ASP A 96 2.32 13.26 9.55
CA ASP A 96 2.30 13.11 8.09
C ASP A 96 1.53 14.25 7.41
N PHE A 97 0.58 14.86 8.12
CA PHE A 97 -0.28 15.97 7.65
C PHE A 97 0.32 17.36 7.95
N GLU A 98 1.43 17.42 8.68
CA GLU A 98 2.07 18.70 9.04
C GLU A 98 2.95 19.23 7.90
N ALA A 99 3.04 20.55 7.80
CA ALA A 99 4.03 21.18 6.94
C ALA A 99 5.43 21.06 7.59
N ARG A 100 6.22 20.09 7.10
CA ARG A 100 7.60 19.85 7.54
C ARG A 100 8.57 20.52 6.57
N ASP A 101 9.36 21.49 7.03
CA ASP A 101 10.25 22.28 6.17
C ASP A 101 11.46 21.50 5.62
N TRP A 102 11.66 20.25 6.05
CA TRP A 102 12.59 19.30 5.43
C TRP A 102 11.93 18.31 4.46
N VAL A 103 10.61 18.36 4.25
CA VAL A 103 9.89 17.46 3.34
C VAL A 103 9.16 18.27 2.27
N GLU A 104 9.41 17.98 1.00
CA GLU A 104 8.81 18.70 -0.13
C GLU A 104 7.36 18.26 -0.42
N ALA A 105 6.51 18.31 0.61
CA ALA A 105 5.10 17.99 0.51
C ALA A 105 4.27 18.82 1.50
N ARG A 106 3.05 19.16 1.08
CA ARG A 106 2.05 19.82 1.92
C ARG A 106 0.70 19.18 1.67
N TRP A 107 0.03 18.79 2.75
CA TRP A 107 -1.34 18.31 2.67
C TRP A 107 -2.30 19.51 2.63
N PRO A 108 -3.27 19.55 1.69
CA PRO A 108 -4.31 20.57 1.66
C PRO A 108 -5.45 20.30 2.66
N ILE A 109 -5.33 19.24 3.46
CA ILE A 109 -6.26 18.83 4.52
C ILE A 109 -5.46 18.53 5.79
N SER A 110 -6.11 18.65 6.93
CA SER A 110 -5.53 18.32 8.23
C SER A 110 -5.76 16.85 8.60
N HIS A 111 -5.04 16.38 9.62
CA HIS A 111 -5.35 15.08 10.25
C HIS A 111 -6.79 15.02 10.78
N ALA A 112 -7.38 16.15 11.19
CA ALA A 112 -8.75 16.22 11.69
C ALA A 112 -9.80 15.96 10.59
N ASP A 113 -9.51 16.29 9.34
CA ASP A 113 -10.37 15.99 8.19
C ASP A 113 -10.32 14.50 7.80
N TYR A 114 -9.23 13.83 8.14
CA TYR A 114 -8.93 12.45 7.81
C TYR A 114 -9.42 11.46 8.87
N VAL A 115 -9.14 11.73 10.16
CA VAL A 115 -9.36 10.77 11.25
C VAL A 115 -10.79 10.22 11.38
N PRO A 116 -11.88 10.98 11.11
CA PRO A 116 -13.24 10.45 11.19
C PRO A 116 -13.51 9.30 10.22
N TRP A 117 -12.74 9.22 9.13
CA TRP A 117 -12.90 8.22 8.07
C TRP A 117 -12.14 6.92 8.34
N ILE A 118 -11.35 6.85 9.42
CA ILE A 118 -10.62 5.64 9.80
C ILE A 118 -11.57 4.52 10.21
N ALA A 119 -12.58 4.80 11.05
CA ALA A 119 -13.53 3.77 11.47
C ALA A 119 -14.33 3.18 10.28
N PRO A 120 -14.90 3.99 9.37
CA PRO A 120 -15.48 3.49 8.12
C PRO A 120 -14.49 2.67 7.27
N ALA A 121 -13.24 3.11 7.15
CA ALA A 121 -12.23 2.39 6.38
C ALA A 121 -11.84 1.04 7.01
N VAL A 122 -11.79 0.96 8.33
CA VAL A 122 -11.56 -0.29 9.07
C VAL A 122 -12.68 -1.30 8.80
N GLU A 123 -13.94 -0.84 8.75
CA GLU A 123 -15.08 -1.69 8.39
C GLU A 123 -15.01 -2.14 6.93
N ALA A 124 -14.78 -1.21 6.00
CA ALA A 124 -14.65 -1.51 4.57
C ALA A 124 -13.49 -2.45 4.24
N THR A 125 -12.46 -2.50 5.09
CA THR A 125 -11.32 -3.43 4.97
C THR A 125 -11.43 -4.66 5.87
N ARG A 126 -12.47 -4.77 6.70
CA ARG A 126 -12.65 -5.82 7.71
C ARG A 126 -11.39 -6.04 8.55
N SER A 127 -10.80 -4.95 9.04
CA SER A 127 -9.53 -4.98 9.78
C SER A 127 -9.67 -4.93 11.31
N GLY A 128 -10.89 -5.06 11.85
CA GLY A 128 -11.14 -5.12 13.29
C GLY A 128 -11.68 -3.79 13.79
N ALA A 129 -10.91 -3.10 14.65
CA ALA A 129 -11.32 -1.82 15.24
C ALA A 129 -10.23 -0.75 15.08
N PRO A 130 -10.58 0.55 15.12
CA PRO A 130 -9.64 1.65 14.90
C PRO A 130 -8.74 1.95 16.12
N PHE A 131 -8.26 0.91 16.80
CA PHE A 131 -7.33 1.00 17.93
C PHE A 131 -5.93 0.55 17.51
N TYR A 132 -4.95 1.43 17.72
CA TYR A 132 -3.58 1.30 17.24
C TYR A 132 -2.52 1.49 18.35
N ARG A 133 -2.93 1.37 19.61
CA ARG A 133 -2.03 1.39 20.78
C ARG A 133 -2.51 0.38 21.82
N GLU A 134 -1.58 -0.30 22.45
CA GLU A 134 -1.84 -1.24 23.54
C GLU A 134 -0.67 -1.19 24.55
N PRO A 135 -0.92 -0.77 25.80
CA PRO A 135 0.11 -0.71 26.83
C PRO A 135 0.85 -2.03 27.02
N ILE A 136 2.09 -1.96 27.50
CA ILE A 136 2.84 -3.13 27.96
C ILE A 136 2.89 -3.09 29.49
N PRO A 137 2.19 -4.00 30.20
CA PRO A 137 2.21 -4.02 31.66
C PRO A 137 3.63 -4.18 32.21
N GLY A 138 3.99 -3.36 33.20
CA GLY A 138 5.27 -3.46 33.92
C GLY A 138 6.48 -2.89 33.18
N VAL A 139 6.30 -2.24 32.02
CA VAL A 139 7.37 -1.54 31.31
C VAL A 139 7.35 -0.06 31.66
N ALA A 140 8.44 0.43 32.26
CA ALA A 140 8.67 1.85 32.50
C ALA A 140 9.65 2.39 31.46
N LEU A 141 9.22 3.40 30.69
CA LEU A 141 10.03 4.06 29.67
C LEU A 141 10.76 5.26 30.30
N ALA A 142 11.97 5.59 29.82
CA ALA A 142 12.75 6.70 30.36
C ALA A 142 12.11 8.07 30.06
N ASP A 143 11.58 8.22 28.85
CA ASP A 143 10.95 9.42 28.32
C ASP A 143 9.97 9.03 27.19
N ASP A 144 9.21 10.00 26.69
CA ASP A 144 8.23 9.86 25.61
C ASP A 144 8.82 10.10 24.20
N GLY A 145 10.15 10.13 24.07
CA GLY A 145 10.83 10.33 22.79
C GLY A 145 10.55 9.22 21.78
N PHE A 146 10.26 8.00 22.26
CA PHE A 146 9.79 6.86 21.47
C PHE A 146 8.65 6.14 22.18
N ASP A 147 7.85 5.43 21.37
CA ASP A 147 6.72 4.61 21.80
C ASP A 147 6.92 3.17 21.31
N CYS A 148 6.73 2.20 22.20
CA CYS A 148 6.75 0.76 21.89
C CYS A 148 5.38 0.07 22.07
N THR A 149 4.34 0.87 22.34
CA THR A 149 2.94 0.44 22.51
C THR A 149 2.12 0.56 21.23
N THR A 150 2.66 1.21 20.19
CA THR A 150 1.96 1.35 18.91
C THR A 150 1.78 0.00 18.24
N LEU A 151 0.62 -0.18 17.61
CA LEU A 151 0.25 -1.40 16.92
C LEU A 151 0.25 -1.21 15.41
N GLU A 152 0.59 -2.27 14.72
CA GLU A 152 0.13 -2.56 13.37
C GLU A 152 -0.92 -3.67 13.39
N ARG A 153 -1.78 -3.68 12.37
CA ARG A 153 -3.01 -4.48 12.31
C ARG A 153 -3.19 -5.07 10.94
N TRP A 154 -3.85 -6.22 10.87
CA TRP A 154 -4.14 -6.92 9.61
C TRP A 154 -5.63 -7.07 9.35
N ALA A 155 -6.01 -6.97 8.06
CA ALA A 155 -7.34 -7.31 7.61
C ALA A 155 -7.65 -8.79 7.88
N ASN A 156 -8.83 -9.06 8.46
CA ASN A 156 -9.30 -10.42 8.72
C ASN A 156 -9.62 -11.16 7.43
N ARG A 157 -10.03 -10.44 6.39
CA ARG A 157 -10.18 -10.94 5.02
C ARG A 157 -9.35 -10.04 4.11
N GLN A 158 -8.50 -10.65 3.29
CA GLN A 158 -7.55 -9.89 2.47
C GLN A 158 -8.17 -9.39 1.16
N GLN A 159 -8.98 -10.21 0.51
CA GLN A 159 -9.48 -9.93 -0.84
C GLN A 159 -10.70 -9.00 -0.78
N ALA A 160 -10.59 -7.80 -1.34
CA ALA A 160 -11.63 -6.78 -1.30
C ALA A 160 -12.93 -7.25 -1.94
N GLN A 161 -12.87 -7.97 -3.06
CA GLN A 161 -14.05 -8.51 -3.73
C GLN A 161 -14.79 -9.56 -2.91
N ILE A 162 -14.12 -10.21 -1.96
CA ILE A 162 -14.76 -11.14 -1.01
C ILE A 162 -15.43 -10.36 0.12
N ILE A 163 -14.80 -9.27 0.60
CA ILE A 163 -15.40 -8.37 1.60
C ILE A 163 -16.70 -7.76 1.06
N HIS A 164 -16.71 -7.36 -0.20
CA HIS A 164 -17.82 -6.67 -0.86
C HIS A 164 -18.73 -7.59 -1.69
N ALA A 165 -18.58 -8.92 -1.57
CA ALA A 165 -19.25 -9.89 -2.43
C ALA A 165 -20.78 -9.77 -2.42
N GLU A 166 -21.38 -9.51 -1.25
CA GLU A 166 -22.83 -9.35 -1.13
C GLU A 166 -23.34 -8.15 -1.92
N ALA A 167 -22.69 -6.99 -1.79
CA ALA A 167 -23.07 -5.79 -2.54
C ALA A 167 -22.88 -6.01 -4.05
N ILE A 168 -21.77 -6.61 -4.48
CA ILE A 168 -21.50 -6.93 -5.89
C ILE A 168 -22.61 -7.82 -6.46
N ALA A 169 -23.03 -8.83 -5.71
CA ALA A 169 -24.02 -9.80 -6.16
C ALA A 169 -25.46 -9.26 -6.13
N ARG A 170 -25.84 -8.49 -5.10
CA ARG A 170 -27.23 -8.21 -4.77
C ARG A 170 -27.66 -6.76 -4.88
N ASP A 171 -26.74 -5.79 -4.83
CA ASP A 171 -27.14 -4.39 -4.89
C ASP A 171 -27.55 -4.02 -6.34
N PRO A 172 -28.82 -3.64 -6.58
CA PRO A 172 -29.31 -3.29 -7.92
C PRO A 172 -28.77 -1.95 -8.40
N LYS A 173 -28.21 -1.12 -7.51
CA LYS A 173 -27.63 0.19 -7.86
C LYS A 173 -26.13 0.09 -8.17
N LEU A 174 -25.53 -1.08 -8.02
CA LEU A 174 -24.13 -1.33 -8.34
C LEU A 174 -24.02 -2.21 -9.59
N ASP A 175 -23.57 -1.64 -10.70
CA ASP A 175 -23.23 -2.36 -11.94
C ASP A 175 -21.71 -2.53 -12.01
N VAL A 176 -21.22 -3.77 -11.87
CA VAL A 176 -19.78 -4.08 -11.93
C VAL A 176 -19.48 -4.78 -13.25
N ARG A 177 -18.57 -4.21 -14.05
CA ARG A 177 -18.11 -4.77 -15.32
C ARG A 177 -16.67 -5.24 -15.28
N THR A 178 -16.45 -6.53 -15.47
CA THR A 178 -15.11 -7.10 -15.68
C THR A 178 -14.72 -7.07 -17.16
N HIS A 179 -13.43 -7.20 -17.44
CA HIS A 179 -12.87 -7.06 -18.79
C HIS A 179 -13.28 -5.74 -19.48
N ALA A 180 -13.51 -4.66 -18.73
CA ALA A 180 -13.87 -3.35 -19.22
C ALA A 180 -12.75 -2.34 -18.92
N THR A 181 -11.89 -2.07 -19.91
CA THR A 181 -10.72 -1.21 -19.76
C THR A 181 -11.04 0.21 -20.24
N LEU A 182 -10.93 1.22 -19.37
CA LEU A 182 -10.92 2.62 -19.79
C LEU A 182 -9.70 2.88 -20.68
N VAL A 183 -9.90 3.41 -21.88
CA VAL A 183 -8.84 3.66 -22.88
C VAL A 183 -8.77 5.09 -23.38
N ASP A 184 -9.78 5.91 -23.12
CA ASP A 184 -9.79 7.33 -23.49
C ASP A 184 -10.76 8.13 -22.62
N ILE A 185 -10.44 9.39 -22.36
CA ILE A 185 -11.27 10.36 -21.64
C ILE A 185 -11.40 11.60 -22.52
N ALA A 186 -12.63 11.96 -22.88
CA ALA A 186 -12.93 13.12 -23.71
C ALA A 186 -13.46 14.27 -22.85
N PHE A 187 -12.95 15.48 -23.11
CA PHE A 187 -13.26 16.67 -22.34
C PHE A 187 -13.92 17.76 -23.20
N ALA A 188 -14.80 18.54 -22.59
CA ALA A 188 -15.29 19.79 -23.15
C ALA A 188 -14.26 20.92 -23.01
N GLU A 189 -14.50 22.04 -23.69
CA GLU A 189 -13.72 23.28 -23.53
C GLU A 189 -13.75 23.80 -22.08
N SER A 190 -14.87 23.61 -21.37
CA SER A 190 -15.01 23.93 -19.94
C SER A 190 -14.12 23.08 -19.01
N GLY A 191 -13.41 22.09 -19.56
CA GLY A 191 -12.59 21.15 -18.81
C GLY A 191 -13.36 19.93 -18.28
N ALA A 192 -14.70 19.94 -18.29
CA ALA A 192 -15.51 18.82 -17.83
C ALA A 192 -15.34 17.57 -18.72
N VAL A 193 -15.29 16.39 -18.11
CA VAL A 193 -15.36 15.11 -18.83
C VAL A 193 -16.76 14.95 -19.41
N THR A 194 -16.85 14.66 -20.70
CA THR A 194 -18.13 14.43 -21.39
C THR A 194 -18.36 12.95 -21.67
N HIS A 195 -17.32 12.24 -22.08
CA HIS A 195 -17.39 10.84 -22.46
C HIS A 195 -16.13 10.10 -22.04
N ILE A 196 -16.27 8.80 -21.85
CA ILE A 196 -15.17 7.85 -21.78
C ILE A 196 -15.27 6.83 -22.90
N THR A 197 -14.14 6.31 -23.36
CA THR A 197 -14.12 5.13 -24.24
C THR A 197 -13.67 3.93 -23.42
N VAL A 198 -14.48 2.88 -23.42
CA VAL A 198 -14.20 1.62 -22.72
C VAL A 198 -13.98 0.55 -23.78
N ALA A 199 -12.83 -0.13 -23.71
CA ALA A 199 -12.52 -1.27 -24.55
C ALA A 199 -12.81 -2.57 -23.80
N HIS A 200 -13.44 -3.53 -24.48
CA HIS A 200 -13.44 -4.91 -24.02
C HIS A 200 -12.01 -5.41 -24.02
N THR A 201 -11.57 -5.89 -22.87
CA THR A 201 -10.15 -6.05 -22.58
C THR A 201 -9.52 -7.10 -23.47
N LYS A 202 -10.22 -8.17 -23.85
CA LYS A 202 -9.66 -9.21 -24.73
C LYS A 202 -9.86 -8.91 -26.22
N SER A 203 -11.10 -8.77 -26.68
CA SER A 203 -11.44 -8.51 -28.09
C SER A 203 -10.99 -7.14 -28.63
N GLY A 204 -10.85 -6.11 -27.79
CA GLY A 204 -10.52 -4.76 -28.23
C GLY A 204 -11.71 -3.96 -28.79
N GLU A 205 -12.91 -4.55 -28.81
CA GLU A 205 -14.16 -3.84 -29.12
C GLU A 205 -14.32 -2.63 -28.21
N ARG A 206 -14.87 -1.52 -28.71
CA ARG A 206 -14.97 -0.26 -27.97
C ARG A 206 -16.40 0.23 -27.91
N VAL A 207 -16.73 0.84 -26.77
CA VAL A 207 -17.97 1.55 -26.54
C VAL A 207 -17.64 2.95 -26.01
N ARG A 208 -18.40 3.95 -26.46
CA ARG A 208 -18.25 5.33 -25.99
C ARG A 208 -19.43 5.68 -25.07
N LEU A 209 -19.14 6.05 -23.84
CA LEU A 209 -20.14 6.25 -22.79
C LEU A 209 -20.14 7.71 -22.32
N PRO A 210 -21.28 8.41 -22.33
CA PRO A 210 -21.39 9.70 -21.66
C PRO A 210 -21.25 9.50 -20.15
N VAL A 211 -20.56 10.42 -19.48
CA VAL A 211 -20.42 10.39 -18.02
C VAL A 211 -20.67 11.76 -17.42
N SER A 212 -21.50 11.81 -16.38
CA SER A 212 -21.73 13.00 -15.56
C SER A 212 -20.62 13.20 -14.55
N MET A 213 -20.10 12.12 -13.96
CA MET A 213 -19.02 12.09 -12.98
C MET A 213 -18.13 10.87 -13.18
N LEU A 214 -16.81 11.07 -13.08
CA LEU A 214 -15.81 10.02 -13.24
C LEU A 214 -14.86 9.98 -12.05
N VAL A 215 -14.70 8.81 -11.44
CA VAL A 215 -13.71 8.53 -10.38
C VAL A 215 -12.67 7.55 -10.89
N ILE A 216 -11.40 7.93 -10.88
CA ILE A 216 -10.29 7.03 -11.21
C ILE A 216 -9.73 6.43 -9.91
N ALA A 217 -9.90 5.13 -9.75
CA ALA A 217 -9.45 4.33 -8.61
C ALA A 217 -8.59 3.13 -9.06
N ALA A 218 -7.78 3.34 -10.10
CA ALA A 218 -7.03 2.29 -10.81
C ALA A 218 -5.69 1.90 -10.14
N GLY A 219 -5.42 2.36 -8.91
CA GLY A 219 -4.10 2.22 -8.28
C GLY A 219 -3.13 3.33 -8.68
N GLY A 220 -1.91 3.32 -8.14
CA GLY A 220 -1.02 4.48 -8.22
C GLY A 220 -0.57 4.81 -9.65
N VAL A 221 0.10 3.84 -10.28
CA VAL A 221 0.69 4.00 -11.62
C VAL A 221 -0.35 4.07 -12.74
N GLU A 222 -1.42 3.26 -12.69
CA GLU A 222 -2.44 3.27 -13.74
C GLU A 222 -3.33 4.51 -13.68
N SER A 223 -3.60 5.06 -12.48
CA SER A 223 -4.28 6.36 -12.38
C SER A 223 -3.44 7.46 -13.04
N ALA A 224 -2.13 7.46 -12.82
CA ALA A 224 -1.22 8.39 -13.48
C ALA A 224 -1.16 8.15 -15.00
N ARG A 225 -1.13 6.89 -15.46
CA ARG A 225 -1.13 6.53 -16.89
C ARG A 225 -2.35 7.08 -17.61
N LEU A 226 -3.54 6.89 -17.05
CA LEU A 226 -4.79 7.37 -17.63
C LEU A 226 -4.81 8.90 -17.76
N LEU A 227 -4.34 9.62 -16.73
CA LEU A 227 -4.29 11.08 -16.77
C LEU A 227 -3.19 11.61 -17.69
N LEU A 228 -2.02 10.96 -17.74
CA LEU A 228 -0.95 11.31 -18.68
C LEU A 228 -1.40 11.10 -20.13
N ALA A 229 -2.13 10.01 -20.40
CA ALA A 229 -2.70 9.76 -21.73
C ALA A 229 -3.73 10.84 -22.10
N ALA A 230 -4.58 11.25 -21.15
CA ALA A 230 -5.50 12.38 -21.34
C ALA A 230 -4.76 13.72 -21.57
N GLN A 231 -3.63 13.95 -20.89
CA GLN A 231 -2.81 15.15 -21.04
C GLN A 231 -2.22 15.29 -22.46
N GLN A 232 -1.97 14.19 -23.19
CA GLN A 232 -1.51 14.26 -24.59
C GLN A 232 -2.47 15.03 -25.50
N GLN A 233 -3.77 15.05 -25.18
CA GLN A 233 -4.78 15.77 -25.95
C GLN A 233 -4.73 17.29 -25.69
N SER A 234 -4.22 17.70 -24.53
CA SER A 234 -4.13 19.11 -24.12
C SER A 234 -3.01 19.26 -23.08
N PRO A 235 -1.78 19.61 -23.52
CA PRO A 235 -0.59 19.61 -22.67
C PRO A 235 -0.67 20.51 -21.42
N GLY A 236 -1.55 21.51 -21.43
CA GLY A 236 -1.76 22.42 -20.30
C GLY A 236 -2.62 21.86 -19.15
N ARG A 237 -3.24 20.68 -19.31
CA ARG A 237 -4.03 20.05 -18.24
C ARG A 237 -3.14 19.48 -17.13
N PHE A 238 -3.71 19.29 -15.95
CA PHE A 238 -3.10 18.65 -14.78
C PHE A 238 -1.80 19.33 -14.33
N GLY A 239 -1.78 20.67 -14.37
CA GLY A 239 -0.63 21.51 -14.02
C GLY A 239 0.39 21.71 -15.14
N GLY A 240 0.15 21.18 -16.35
CA GLY A 240 1.05 21.33 -17.49
C GLY A 240 2.16 20.26 -17.55
N GLU A 241 3.03 20.34 -18.56
CA GLU A 241 4.14 19.38 -18.78
C GLU A 241 5.17 19.40 -17.63
N ASP A 242 5.37 20.56 -17.03
CA ASP A 242 6.22 20.75 -15.85
C ASP A 242 5.47 20.62 -14.52
N GLY A 243 4.17 20.30 -14.60
CA GLY A 243 3.31 20.10 -13.45
C GLY A 243 3.61 18.82 -12.65
N PRO A 244 2.82 18.60 -11.58
CA PRO A 244 3.04 17.51 -10.63
C PRO A 244 2.64 16.12 -11.16
N LEU A 245 1.87 16.04 -12.25
CA LEU A 245 1.39 14.77 -12.78
C LEU A 245 2.54 13.82 -13.16
N GLY A 246 2.51 12.61 -12.60
CA GLY A 246 3.51 11.58 -12.79
C GLY A 246 4.80 11.80 -12.01
N ARG A 247 4.97 12.90 -11.26
CA ARG A 247 6.16 13.20 -10.45
C ARG A 247 5.96 12.80 -8.98
N TYR A 248 7.02 12.94 -8.17
CA TYR A 248 6.98 12.63 -6.74
C TYR A 248 6.64 11.18 -6.46
N TYR A 249 7.12 10.27 -7.31
CA TYR A 249 6.87 8.86 -7.14
C TYR A 249 7.55 8.34 -5.87
N MET A 250 6.74 7.91 -4.91
CA MET A 250 7.17 7.36 -3.64
C MET A 250 6.65 5.94 -3.46
N GLY A 251 7.38 5.19 -2.65
CA GLY A 251 7.02 3.94 -2.02
C GLY A 251 7.47 4.01 -0.56
N HIS A 252 8.37 3.11 -0.15
CA HIS A 252 8.99 3.18 1.17
C HIS A 252 10.45 2.73 1.12
N VAL A 253 11.19 3.11 2.14
CA VAL A 253 12.56 2.65 2.36
C VAL A 253 12.47 1.53 3.40
N LEU A 254 12.74 0.30 2.96
CA LEU A 254 12.57 -0.92 3.75
C LEU A 254 13.90 -1.65 3.90
N GLY A 255 14.17 -2.21 5.07
CA GLY A 255 15.35 -3.05 5.26
C GLY A 255 15.73 -3.26 6.72
N GLU A 256 16.98 -3.65 6.91
CA GLU A 256 17.58 -3.97 8.20
C GLU A 256 19.05 -3.53 8.18
N ILE A 257 19.47 -2.69 9.13
CA ILE A 257 20.89 -2.32 9.33
C ILE A 257 21.43 -2.72 10.70
N ALA A 258 20.57 -3.18 11.59
CA ALA A 258 20.91 -3.60 12.94
C ALA A 258 20.07 -4.81 13.37
N ASP A 259 20.59 -5.52 14.36
CA ASP A 259 19.81 -6.39 15.22
C ASP A 259 19.46 -5.62 16.50
N ILE A 260 18.34 -5.98 17.14
CA ILE A 260 17.94 -5.49 18.47
C ILE A 260 18.10 -6.61 19.49
N VAL A 261 18.69 -6.29 20.63
CA VAL A 261 18.74 -7.18 21.80
C VAL A 261 17.86 -6.57 22.88
N LEU A 262 16.81 -7.29 23.27
CA LEU A 262 15.84 -6.82 24.27
C LEU A 262 16.16 -7.40 25.64
N ASP A 263 15.98 -6.60 26.69
CA ASP A 263 16.22 -7.02 28.06
C ASP A 263 14.97 -7.69 28.68
N GLY A 264 15.21 -8.70 29.53
CA GLY A 264 14.16 -9.44 30.21
C GLY A 264 13.21 -10.19 29.25
N ASP A 265 11.93 -10.21 29.59
CA ASP A 265 10.87 -10.87 28.80
C ASP A 265 10.13 -9.90 27.85
N LEU A 266 10.71 -8.74 27.56
CA LEU A 266 10.04 -7.70 26.77
C LEU A 266 9.72 -8.16 25.34
N ASP A 267 10.57 -9.01 24.76
CA ASP A 267 10.41 -9.57 23.41
C ASP A 267 9.10 -10.34 23.20
N ARG A 268 8.51 -10.88 24.26
CA ARG A 268 7.20 -11.56 24.24
C ARG A 268 6.06 -10.66 23.75
N ASN A 269 6.23 -9.34 23.82
CA ASN A 269 5.21 -8.35 23.47
C ASN A 269 5.24 -7.93 21.98
N PHE A 270 6.26 -8.37 21.22
CA PHE A 270 6.46 -8.01 19.81
C PHE A 270 6.08 -9.12 18.83
N GLY A 271 5.58 -10.25 19.33
CA GLY A 271 4.98 -11.29 18.50
C GLY A 271 3.60 -10.90 17.94
N PHE A 272 3.07 -11.73 17.05
CA PHE A 272 1.69 -11.58 16.58
C PHE A 272 0.71 -12.12 17.63
N HIS A 273 -0.26 -11.31 18.04
CA HIS A 273 -1.38 -11.73 18.87
C HIS A 273 -2.70 -11.27 18.26
N VAL A 274 -3.81 -11.90 18.65
CA VAL A 274 -5.16 -11.44 18.32
C VAL A 274 -5.59 -10.50 19.44
N ASP A 275 -5.97 -9.28 19.08
CA ASP A 275 -6.44 -8.28 20.05
C ASP A 275 -7.88 -8.55 20.52
N ALA A 276 -8.39 -7.69 21.40
CA ALA A 276 -9.78 -7.76 21.88
C ALA A 276 -10.83 -7.56 20.76
N HIS A 277 -10.41 -7.13 19.57
CA HIS A 277 -11.28 -6.86 18.42
C HIS A 277 -11.18 -7.94 17.34
N GLY A 278 -10.53 -9.06 17.64
CA GLY A 278 -10.53 -10.24 16.80
C GLY A 278 -9.67 -10.11 15.54
N SER A 279 -8.64 -9.26 15.55
CA SER A 279 -7.67 -9.14 14.45
C SER A 279 -6.25 -9.36 14.93
N TYR A 280 -5.41 -9.87 14.05
CA TYR A 280 -3.98 -9.93 14.34
C TYR A 280 -3.40 -8.52 14.43
N VAL A 281 -2.59 -8.32 15.46
CA VAL A 281 -1.80 -7.12 15.68
C VAL A 281 -0.37 -7.48 16.07
N ARG A 282 0.53 -6.49 15.97
CA ARG A 282 1.91 -6.58 16.44
C ARG A 282 2.38 -5.20 16.91
N ARG A 283 3.21 -5.17 17.95
CA ARG A 283 3.83 -3.94 18.45
C ARG A 283 5.02 -3.51 17.60
N ARG A 284 5.27 -2.21 17.58
CA ARG A 284 6.38 -1.57 16.86
C ARG A 284 6.94 -0.41 17.67
N PHE A 285 8.16 -0.01 17.34
CA PHE A 285 8.83 1.17 17.84
C PHE A 285 8.60 2.33 16.87
N THR A 286 8.24 3.49 17.40
CA THR A 286 8.01 4.72 16.64
C THR A 286 8.52 5.91 17.43
N ALA A 287 9.23 6.84 16.79
CA ALA A 287 9.59 8.11 17.41
C ALA A 287 8.36 9.00 17.60
N SER A 288 8.31 9.77 18.69
CA SER A 288 7.27 10.78 18.89
C SER A 288 7.34 11.87 17.83
N ALA A 289 6.23 12.59 17.63
CA ALA A 289 6.20 13.71 16.71
C ALA A 289 7.21 14.81 17.11
N GLU A 290 7.42 15.00 18.41
CA GLU A 290 8.42 15.94 18.94
C GLU A 290 9.85 15.53 18.56
N THR A 291 10.23 14.27 18.80
CA THR A 291 11.53 13.72 18.38
C THR A 291 11.73 13.89 16.87
N GLN A 292 10.72 13.56 16.07
CA GLN A 292 10.80 13.70 14.62
C GLN A 292 11.02 15.15 14.18
N ARG A 293 10.34 16.13 14.80
CA ARG A 293 10.54 17.56 14.52
C ARG A 293 11.92 18.05 14.95
N ALA A 294 12.31 17.75 16.18
CA ALA A 294 13.59 18.19 16.76
C ALA A 294 14.79 17.73 15.92
N HIS A 295 14.71 16.53 15.35
CA HIS A 295 15.79 15.92 14.57
C HIS A 295 15.58 15.96 13.04
N ARG A 296 14.49 16.59 12.57
CA ARG A 296 14.11 16.67 11.15
C ARG A 296 14.13 15.29 10.48
N LEU A 297 13.43 14.33 11.08
CA LEU A 297 13.33 12.95 10.61
C LEU A 297 12.13 12.77 9.68
N LEU A 298 12.30 11.89 8.70
CA LEU A 298 11.20 11.25 7.99
C LEU A 298 10.52 10.22 8.90
N ASN A 299 9.22 10.03 8.73
CA ASN A 299 8.44 9.14 9.58
C ASN A 299 8.92 7.69 9.42
N THR A 300 9.19 6.97 10.50
CA THR A 300 9.73 5.60 10.46
C THR A 300 9.17 4.77 11.61
N ALA A 301 8.78 3.53 11.30
CA ALA A 301 8.49 2.51 12.29
C ALA A 301 9.51 1.37 12.21
N LEU A 302 9.83 0.78 13.36
CA LEU A 302 10.77 -0.32 13.48
C LEU A 302 10.16 -1.46 14.30
N TRP A 303 10.48 -2.71 13.99
CA TRP A 303 10.03 -3.84 14.81
C TRP A 303 11.00 -5.01 14.77
N PRO A 304 11.05 -5.82 15.84
CA PRO A 304 11.80 -7.06 15.84
C PRO A 304 11.24 -8.05 14.81
N ILE A 305 12.12 -8.70 14.07
CA ILE A 305 11.82 -9.84 13.21
C ILE A 305 12.69 -11.04 13.60
N VAL A 306 12.27 -12.23 13.22
CA VAL A 306 13.11 -13.43 13.38
C VAL A 306 14.45 -13.24 12.66
N PRO A 307 15.56 -13.78 13.20
CA PRO A 307 16.83 -13.80 12.49
C PRO A 307 16.67 -14.41 11.09
N PRO A 308 17.51 -14.02 10.11
CA PRO A 308 17.46 -14.56 8.77
C PRO A 308 17.40 -16.10 8.78
N ILE A 309 16.30 -16.67 8.31
CA ILE A 309 16.07 -18.12 8.41
C ILE A 309 17.10 -18.94 7.64
N SER A 310 17.79 -18.31 6.68
CA SER A 310 18.88 -18.91 5.90
C SER A 310 20.22 -18.97 6.61
N ASP A 311 20.36 -18.30 7.76
CA ASP A 311 21.58 -18.31 8.56
C ASP A 311 21.47 -19.30 9.73
N PRO A 312 22.05 -20.51 9.62
CA PRO A 312 21.89 -21.55 10.63
C PRO A 312 22.48 -21.21 12.01
N ARG A 313 23.25 -20.13 12.12
CA ARG A 313 23.77 -19.61 13.40
C ARG A 313 22.66 -19.18 14.36
N HIS A 314 21.43 -19.01 13.88
CA HIS A 314 20.25 -18.76 14.72
C HIS A 314 19.93 -19.93 15.69
N GLY A 315 20.48 -21.13 15.48
CA GLY A 315 20.39 -22.27 16.43
C GLY A 315 18.97 -22.76 16.76
N SER A 316 17.99 -22.52 15.90
CA SER A 316 16.55 -22.72 16.17
C SER A 316 16.00 -23.83 15.30
N ALA A 317 15.48 -24.89 15.93
CA ALA A 317 14.84 -25.99 15.22
C ALA A 317 13.65 -25.50 14.37
N ILE A 318 12.87 -24.55 14.88
CA ILE A 318 11.72 -23.98 14.15
C ILE A 318 12.18 -23.25 12.89
N LEU A 319 13.12 -22.30 13.00
CA LEU A 319 13.58 -21.53 11.84
C LEU A 319 14.28 -22.42 10.81
N SER A 320 15.02 -23.44 11.27
CA SER A 320 15.61 -24.46 10.40
C SER A 320 14.56 -25.31 9.68
N LEU A 321 13.47 -25.71 10.35
CA LEU A 321 12.37 -26.44 9.72
C LEU A 321 11.73 -25.60 8.61
N VAL A 322 11.47 -24.32 8.89
CA VAL A 322 10.91 -23.37 7.91
C VAL A 322 11.85 -23.20 6.72
N TYR A 323 13.15 -22.96 6.96
CA TYR A 323 14.14 -22.84 5.88
C TYR A 323 14.22 -24.09 5.00
N LEU A 324 14.24 -25.28 5.62
CA LEU A 324 14.30 -26.55 4.89
C LEU A 324 13.03 -26.78 4.07
N ALA A 325 11.85 -26.49 4.62
CA ALA A 325 10.58 -26.58 3.90
C ALA A 325 10.51 -25.61 2.70
N MET A 326 10.94 -24.36 2.89
CA MET A 326 10.98 -23.34 1.83
C MET A 326 12.06 -23.61 0.77
N SER A 327 13.09 -24.37 1.12
CA SER A 327 14.19 -24.77 0.23
C SER A 327 13.81 -25.89 -0.75
N VAL A 328 12.66 -26.53 -0.58
CA VAL A 328 12.10 -27.55 -1.50
C VAL A 328 11.15 -26.85 -2.48
N GLY A 329 11.53 -26.72 -3.75
CA GLY A 329 10.85 -25.85 -4.74
C GLY A 329 9.31 -26.01 -4.82
N PRO A 330 8.76 -27.21 -5.02
CA PRO A 330 7.31 -27.41 -5.09
C PRO A 330 6.58 -27.13 -3.76
N LEU A 331 7.20 -27.45 -2.63
CA LEU A 331 6.62 -27.26 -1.30
C LEU A 331 6.67 -25.78 -0.88
N GLY A 332 7.81 -25.13 -1.08
CA GLY A 332 8.00 -23.70 -0.78
C GLY A 332 7.03 -22.79 -1.54
N ARG A 333 6.76 -23.08 -2.82
CA ARG A 333 5.77 -22.35 -3.63
C ARG A 333 4.32 -22.52 -3.17
N ARG A 334 4.00 -23.57 -2.41
CA ARG A 334 2.68 -23.77 -1.80
C ARG A 334 2.55 -23.08 -0.43
N LEU A 335 3.65 -22.89 0.28
CA LEU A 335 3.66 -22.31 1.62
C LEU A 335 3.64 -20.77 1.62
N VAL A 336 4.40 -20.14 0.71
CA VAL A 336 4.48 -18.67 0.62
C VAL A 336 4.57 -18.21 -0.83
N ALA A 337 4.19 -16.95 -1.09
CA ALA A 337 4.37 -16.33 -2.40
C ALA A 337 5.85 -16.35 -2.83
N GLU A 338 6.11 -16.51 -4.12
CA GLU A 338 7.47 -16.71 -4.65
C GLU A 338 8.42 -15.53 -4.34
N ALA A 339 7.91 -14.30 -4.31
CA ALA A 339 8.68 -13.11 -3.89
C ALA A 339 9.18 -13.24 -2.44
N ILE A 340 8.27 -13.63 -1.53
CA ILE A 340 8.60 -13.89 -0.12
C ILE A 340 9.59 -15.05 0.00
N ARG A 341 9.44 -16.11 -0.82
CA ARG A 341 10.35 -17.25 -0.82
C ARG A 341 11.77 -16.86 -1.23
N LYS A 342 11.92 -16.04 -2.28
CA LYS A 342 13.22 -15.58 -2.79
C LYS A 342 13.95 -14.68 -1.79
N LEU A 343 13.22 -13.86 -1.02
CA LEU A 343 13.79 -13.04 0.06
C LEU A 343 14.43 -13.89 1.16
N HIS A 344 13.77 -14.99 1.57
CA HIS A 344 14.20 -15.81 2.69
C HIS A 344 15.13 -16.98 2.30
N VAL A 345 15.13 -17.38 1.02
CA VAL A 345 15.97 -18.45 0.48
C VAL A 345 16.75 -17.91 -0.72
N PRO A 346 17.88 -17.23 -0.49
CA PRO A 346 18.65 -16.60 -1.56
C PRO A 346 19.17 -17.61 -2.59
N ALA A 347 19.40 -17.13 -3.81
CA ALA A 347 20.00 -17.92 -4.88
C ALA A 347 21.47 -18.23 -4.52
N GLY A 348 21.77 -19.51 -4.22
CA GLY A 348 23.11 -19.93 -3.81
C GLY A 348 23.16 -21.36 -3.25
N PRO A 349 24.35 -21.85 -2.83
CA PRO A 349 24.50 -23.16 -2.23
C PRO A 349 23.73 -23.25 -0.92
N LYS A 350 22.77 -24.19 -0.86
CA LYS A 350 21.90 -24.37 0.31
C LYS A 350 22.66 -25.07 1.44
N ARG A 351 22.87 -24.37 2.57
CA ARG A 351 23.57 -24.90 3.76
C ARG A 351 22.68 -25.82 4.59
N ARG A 352 22.21 -26.93 4.03
CA ARG A 352 21.20 -27.81 4.66
C ARG A 352 21.69 -28.54 5.91
N LEU A 353 22.95 -28.98 5.94
CA LEU A 353 23.49 -29.79 7.04
C LEU A 353 23.45 -29.07 8.40
N PRO A 354 23.91 -27.81 8.54
CA PRO A 354 23.74 -27.04 9.78
C PRO A 354 22.27 -26.90 10.22
N HIS A 355 21.33 -26.72 9.29
CA HIS A 355 19.90 -26.64 9.64
C HIS A 355 19.35 -27.98 10.13
N ILE A 356 19.81 -29.10 9.57
CA ILE A 356 19.46 -30.45 10.05
C ILE A 356 20.01 -30.67 11.47
N ALA A 357 21.23 -30.20 11.77
CA ALA A 357 21.78 -30.28 13.12
C ALA A 357 20.92 -29.51 14.15
N ASN A 358 20.44 -28.32 13.79
CA ASN A 358 19.50 -27.55 14.62
C ASN A 358 18.15 -28.27 14.84
N LEU A 359 17.71 -29.13 13.91
CA LEU A 359 16.50 -29.94 14.09
C LEU A 359 16.72 -31.03 15.14
N ALA A 360 17.89 -31.67 15.16
CA ALA A 360 18.19 -32.78 16.06
C ALA A 360 17.99 -32.41 17.55
N THR A 361 18.15 -31.13 17.91
CA THR A 361 18.01 -30.64 19.28
C THR A 361 16.61 -30.12 19.64
N GLY A 362 15.66 -30.07 18.69
CA GLY A 362 14.35 -29.42 18.93
C GLY A 362 13.19 -29.84 18.02
N MET A 363 13.27 -31.00 17.35
CA MET A 363 12.26 -31.50 16.41
C MET A 363 10.82 -31.54 16.96
N PRO A 364 10.55 -32.04 18.19
CA PRO A 364 9.18 -32.08 18.71
C PRO A 364 8.54 -30.69 18.77
N ALA A 365 9.28 -29.69 19.29
CA ALA A 365 8.81 -28.31 19.35
C ALA A 365 8.61 -27.70 17.95
N ALA A 366 9.51 -27.99 17.00
CA ALA A 366 9.40 -27.53 15.63
C ALA A 366 8.18 -28.12 14.90
N ALA A 367 7.89 -29.40 15.12
CA ALA A 367 6.72 -30.07 14.54
C ALA A 367 5.41 -29.50 15.12
N ILE A 368 5.32 -29.33 16.44
CA ILE A 368 4.17 -28.70 17.11
C ILE A 368 3.94 -27.29 16.58
N PHE A 369 5.01 -26.48 16.47
CA PHE A 369 4.95 -25.16 15.87
C PHE A 369 4.41 -25.20 14.44
N GLY A 370 4.91 -26.11 13.60
CA GLY A 370 4.47 -26.24 12.21
C GLY A 370 2.98 -26.55 12.09
N VAL A 371 2.47 -27.49 12.91
CA VAL A 371 1.04 -27.84 12.94
C VAL A 371 0.20 -26.64 13.41
N ASP A 372 0.59 -25.99 14.51
CA ASP A 372 -0.16 -24.84 15.03
C ASP A 372 -0.12 -23.64 14.06
N PHE A 373 1.01 -23.40 13.40
CA PHE A 373 1.15 -22.39 12.35
C PHE A 373 0.18 -22.66 11.20
N LEU A 374 0.18 -23.87 10.64
CA LEU A 374 -0.71 -24.23 9.53
C LEU A 374 -2.19 -24.07 9.93
N ARG A 375 -2.56 -24.55 11.12
CA ARG A 375 -3.92 -24.39 11.65
C ARG A 375 -4.33 -22.92 11.76
N ARG A 376 -3.49 -22.07 12.36
CA ARG A 376 -3.77 -20.62 12.48
C ARG A 376 -3.71 -19.88 11.14
N ARG A 377 -2.97 -20.41 10.16
CA ARG A 377 -2.80 -19.79 8.86
C ARG A 377 -3.93 -20.11 7.88
N TYR A 378 -4.52 -21.30 7.95
CA TYR A 378 -5.46 -21.82 6.96
C TYR A 378 -6.84 -22.21 7.50
N ASP A 379 -6.98 -22.60 8.77
CA ASP A 379 -8.26 -23.07 9.32
C ASP A 379 -9.07 -21.95 9.99
N LYS A 380 -8.49 -20.76 10.15
CA LYS A 380 -9.13 -19.58 10.72
C LYS A 380 -9.51 -18.56 9.66
N SER A 381 -10.61 -17.85 9.90
CA SER A 381 -11.00 -16.69 9.10
C SER A 381 -9.93 -15.60 9.16
N THR A 382 -9.40 -15.31 10.37
CA THR A 382 -8.21 -14.49 10.59
C THR A 382 -6.95 -15.27 10.27
N ARG A 383 -6.27 -14.89 9.20
CA ARG A 383 -5.04 -15.55 8.77
C ARG A 383 -3.85 -14.99 9.53
N LEU A 384 -3.11 -15.85 10.24
CA LEU A 384 -1.85 -15.48 10.87
C LEU A 384 -0.89 -14.84 9.83
N PRO A 385 -0.45 -13.57 10.00
CA PRO A 385 0.29 -12.88 8.94
C PRO A 385 1.72 -13.40 8.72
N GLY A 386 2.34 -13.85 9.81
CA GLY A 386 3.71 -14.33 9.83
C GLY A 386 3.99 -15.05 11.14
N PHE A 387 5.26 -15.25 11.46
CA PHE A 387 5.65 -15.86 12.72
C PHE A 387 6.74 -15.05 13.41
N PHE A 388 6.77 -15.18 14.73
CA PHE A 388 7.79 -14.63 15.60
C PHE A 388 8.20 -15.74 16.56
N VAL A 389 9.51 -15.99 16.67
CA VAL A 389 10.04 -17.11 17.46
C VAL A 389 10.99 -16.55 18.49
N LEU A 390 10.64 -16.73 19.76
CA LEU A 390 11.48 -16.33 20.87
C LEU A 390 12.79 -17.11 20.87
N ASN A 391 13.89 -16.46 21.24
CA ASN A 391 15.19 -17.10 21.35
C ASN A 391 15.91 -16.69 22.64
N LYS A 392 16.78 -17.58 23.14
CA LYS A 392 17.49 -17.39 24.42
C LYS A 392 18.45 -16.20 24.44
N ALA A 393 18.86 -15.70 23.28
CA ALA A 393 19.74 -14.53 23.19
C ALA A 393 18.95 -13.22 23.18
N HIS A 394 17.62 -13.27 23.14
CA HIS A 394 16.71 -12.12 23.00
C HIS A 394 17.12 -11.17 21.85
N ARG A 395 17.77 -11.74 20.82
CA ARG A 395 18.34 -11.03 19.68
C ARG A 395 17.51 -11.27 18.44
N TYR A 396 17.12 -10.19 17.77
CA TYR A 396 16.21 -10.20 16.63
C TYR A 396 16.73 -9.25 15.55
N GLY A 397 16.43 -9.51 14.27
CA GLY A 397 16.64 -8.49 13.24
C GLY A 397 15.76 -7.29 13.54
N LEU A 398 16.23 -6.06 13.32
CA LEU A 398 15.41 -4.86 13.44
C LEU A 398 15.02 -4.38 12.05
N GLN A 399 13.78 -4.71 11.66
CA GLN A 399 13.21 -4.25 10.40
C GLN A 399 12.75 -2.81 10.57
N TYR A 400 13.09 -1.95 9.61
CA TYR A 400 12.46 -0.63 9.47
C TYR A 400 11.53 -0.58 8.25
N HIS A 401 10.52 0.27 8.36
CA HIS A 401 9.64 0.70 7.28
C HIS A 401 9.51 2.21 7.38
N ALA A 402 10.21 2.91 6.50
CA ALA A 402 10.38 4.35 6.56
C ALA A 402 9.67 5.06 5.40
N GLU A 403 9.22 6.28 5.68
CA GLU A 403 8.81 7.25 4.69
C GLU A 403 9.95 7.52 3.70
N GLN A 404 9.58 7.72 2.44
CA GLN A 404 10.48 8.19 1.39
C GLN A 404 10.23 9.66 1.13
N ALA A 405 11.30 10.43 0.96
CA ALA A 405 11.22 11.84 0.61
C ALA A 405 10.54 12.02 -0.76
N PRO A 406 9.52 12.89 -0.88
CA PRO A 406 8.91 13.24 -2.15
C PRO A 406 9.92 14.01 -3.00
N ARG A 407 10.18 13.54 -4.22
CA ARG A 407 11.08 14.23 -5.16
C ARG A 407 10.52 14.29 -6.57
N ALA A 408 10.55 15.48 -7.17
CA ALA A 408 10.01 15.70 -8.51
C ALA A 408 10.71 14.87 -9.61
N ASP A 409 11.97 14.45 -9.38
CA ASP A 409 12.76 13.66 -10.32
C ASP A 409 12.54 12.14 -10.21
N SER A 410 11.91 11.66 -9.12
CA SER A 410 11.33 10.32 -9.04
C SER A 410 9.96 10.36 -9.70
N ARG A 411 9.77 9.71 -10.85
CA ARG A 411 8.58 9.91 -11.69
C ARG A 411 8.26 8.76 -12.62
N VAL A 412 7.04 8.77 -13.15
CA VAL A 412 6.63 8.01 -14.33
C VAL A 412 6.41 8.95 -15.52
N ARG A 413 6.57 8.43 -16.73
CA ARG A 413 6.32 9.12 -17.99
C ARG A 413 5.64 8.16 -18.96
N LEU A 414 4.98 8.69 -19.98
CA LEU A 414 4.59 7.86 -21.12
C LEU A 414 5.85 7.48 -21.91
N SER A 415 5.93 6.24 -22.36
CA SER A 415 6.92 5.81 -23.35
C SER A 415 6.44 6.15 -24.77
N GLY A 416 7.27 5.88 -25.77
CA GLY A 416 6.87 5.96 -27.18
C GLY A 416 6.03 4.77 -27.66
N GLU A 417 5.82 3.77 -26.81
CA GLU A 417 5.11 2.53 -27.15
C GLU A 417 3.64 2.60 -26.70
N ARG A 418 2.79 1.80 -27.34
CA ARG A 418 1.39 1.63 -26.97
C ARG A 418 1.11 0.16 -26.67
N ASP A 419 0.23 -0.09 -25.71
CA ASP A 419 -0.28 -1.43 -25.47
C ASP A 419 -1.24 -1.88 -26.59
N ARG A 420 -1.68 -3.13 -26.54
CA ARG A 420 -2.58 -3.73 -27.54
C ARG A 420 -3.98 -3.08 -27.60
N LEU A 421 -4.35 -2.27 -26.61
CA LEU A 421 -5.57 -1.48 -26.61
C LEU A 421 -5.30 -0.02 -27.00
N GLY A 422 -4.09 0.30 -27.46
CA GLY A 422 -3.71 1.61 -27.97
C GLY A 422 -3.42 2.64 -26.90
N LEU A 423 -3.45 2.30 -25.60
CA LEU A 423 -3.03 3.25 -24.56
C LEU A 423 -1.49 3.32 -24.50
N PRO A 424 -0.90 4.51 -24.32
CA PRO A 424 0.54 4.64 -24.13
C PRO A 424 1.05 3.83 -22.93
N SER A 425 2.17 3.15 -23.10
CA SER A 425 2.85 2.42 -22.01
C SER A 425 3.58 3.39 -21.08
N LEU A 426 3.90 2.96 -19.86
CA LEU A 426 4.67 3.77 -18.91
C LEU A 426 6.17 3.46 -18.98
N HIS A 427 6.98 4.46 -18.65
CA HIS A 427 8.37 4.33 -18.27
C HIS A 427 8.57 4.86 -16.85
N ILE A 428 9.14 4.06 -15.96
CA ILE A 428 9.30 4.35 -14.53
C ILE A 428 10.76 4.71 -14.25
N ASP A 429 10.98 5.93 -13.74
CA ASP A 429 12.25 6.42 -13.21
C ASP A 429 12.09 6.64 -11.71
N TYR A 430 12.22 5.55 -10.94
CA TYR A 430 11.99 5.55 -9.50
C TYR A 430 13.31 5.66 -8.73
N ARG A 431 13.41 6.65 -7.85
CA ARG A 431 14.68 7.08 -7.25
C ARG A 431 14.60 7.18 -5.73
N PHE A 432 15.69 6.82 -5.08
CA PHE A 432 15.94 7.04 -3.66
C PHE A 432 17.11 8.02 -3.49
N CYS A 433 17.17 8.73 -2.37
CA CYS A 433 18.14 9.80 -2.14
C CYS A 433 18.80 9.71 -0.76
N GLU A 434 19.86 10.51 -0.55
CA GLU A 434 20.62 10.50 0.71
C GLU A 434 19.75 10.84 1.93
N GLN A 435 18.76 11.74 1.79
CA GLN A 435 17.84 12.07 2.88
C GLN A 435 17.08 10.84 3.41
N ASP A 436 16.69 9.93 2.51
CA ASP A 436 16.02 8.69 2.87
C ASP A 436 16.91 7.85 3.81
N ALA A 437 18.16 7.67 3.42
CA ALA A 437 19.13 6.88 4.16
C ALA A 437 19.56 7.56 5.47
N ASP A 438 19.84 8.86 5.44
CA ASP A 438 20.27 9.63 6.61
C ASP A 438 19.18 9.66 7.68
N SER A 439 17.91 9.77 7.28
CA SER A 439 16.80 9.70 8.22
C SER A 439 16.72 8.33 8.90
N VAL A 440 16.85 7.24 8.14
CA VAL A 440 16.85 5.88 8.69
C VAL A 440 17.99 5.69 9.68
N VAL A 441 19.21 6.11 9.33
CA VAL A 441 20.37 5.93 10.21
C VAL A 441 20.24 6.75 11.50
N ARG A 442 19.84 8.02 11.41
CA ARG A 442 19.62 8.87 12.59
C ARG A 442 18.48 8.35 13.47
N MET A 443 17.43 7.80 12.88
CA MET A 443 16.36 7.14 13.63
C MET A 443 16.88 5.96 14.46
N HIS A 444 17.81 5.16 13.93
CA HIS A 444 18.42 4.05 14.68
C HIS A 444 19.33 4.57 15.81
N ASP A 445 20.16 5.59 15.54
CA ASP A 445 21.03 6.18 16.56
C ASP A 445 20.20 6.70 17.76
N LEU A 446 19.09 7.40 17.50
CA LEU A 446 18.19 7.90 18.54
C LEU A 446 17.42 6.79 19.27
N LEU A 447 16.99 5.75 18.54
CA LEU A 447 16.32 4.60 19.14
C LEU A 447 17.26 3.85 20.08
N GLU A 448 18.52 3.64 19.69
CA GLU A 448 19.54 3.00 20.51
C GLU A 448 19.75 3.74 21.83
N ASP A 449 19.94 5.06 21.75
CA ASP A 449 20.09 5.92 22.92
C ASP A 449 18.88 5.80 23.87
N TRP A 450 17.67 5.78 23.32
CA TRP A 450 16.44 5.62 24.10
C TRP A 450 16.29 4.23 24.73
N LEU A 451 16.61 3.15 23.99
CA LEU A 451 16.57 1.78 24.49
C LEU A 451 17.52 1.60 25.69
N VAL A 452 18.74 2.13 25.58
CA VAL A 452 19.77 2.05 26.63
C VAL A 452 19.37 2.85 27.86
N ARG A 453 18.90 4.10 27.70
CA ARG A 453 18.42 4.91 28.84
C ARG A 453 17.20 4.29 29.53
N SER A 454 16.30 3.70 28.75
CA SER A 454 15.11 3.00 29.26
C SER A 454 15.43 1.62 29.86
N ARG A 455 16.66 1.12 29.70
CA ARG A 455 17.08 -0.21 30.18
C ARG A 455 16.20 -1.36 29.67
N ILE A 456 15.82 -1.26 28.40
CA ILE A 456 14.96 -2.23 27.72
C ILE A 456 15.66 -2.94 26.56
N GLY A 457 16.87 -2.53 26.20
CA GLY A 457 17.67 -3.18 25.18
C GLY A 457 18.78 -2.32 24.61
N ARG A 458 19.37 -2.81 23.52
CA ARG A 458 20.40 -2.13 22.73
C ARG A 458 20.34 -2.56 21.26
N LEU A 459 21.06 -1.85 20.40
CA LEU A 459 21.23 -2.23 19.00
C LEU A 459 22.62 -2.85 18.74
N GLU A 460 22.68 -3.81 17.83
CA GLU A 460 23.92 -4.41 17.32
C GLU A 460 23.96 -4.23 15.79
N TYR A 461 24.74 -3.27 15.31
CA TYR A 461 24.75 -2.92 13.88
C TYR A 461 25.47 -3.97 13.03
N ARG A 462 24.94 -4.20 11.84
CA ARG A 462 25.48 -5.17 10.86
C ARG A 462 26.64 -4.61 10.05
N VAL A 463 26.79 -3.29 10.01
CA VAL A 463 27.87 -2.58 9.32
C VAL A 463 28.36 -1.37 10.16
N PRO A 464 29.62 -0.94 9.99
CA PRO A 464 30.16 0.28 10.62
C PRO A 464 29.33 1.54 10.30
N ARG A 465 29.38 2.55 11.17
CA ARG A 465 28.53 3.76 11.10
C ARG A 465 28.62 4.49 9.76
N GLU A 466 29.82 4.57 9.21
CA GLU A 466 30.16 5.20 7.94
C GLU A 466 29.60 4.46 6.72
N ALA A 467 29.30 3.16 6.85
CA ALA A 467 28.77 2.34 5.76
C ALA A 467 27.23 2.19 5.80
N ARG A 468 26.56 2.63 6.89
CA ARG A 468 25.11 2.39 7.09
C ARG A 468 24.25 3.06 6.03
N ALA A 469 24.49 4.33 5.70
CA ALA A 469 23.70 5.06 4.71
C ALA A 469 23.84 4.44 3.31
N ALA A 470 25.08 4.12 2.90
CA ALA A 470 25.35 3.40 1.67
C ALA A 470 24.63 2.05 1.63
N ARG A 471 24.61 1.32 2.74
CA ARG A 471 23.88 0.04 2.84
C ARG A 471 22.37 0.21 2.66
N VAL A 472 21.76 1.24 3.25
CA VAL A 472 20.33 1.54 3.06
C VAL A 472 20.04 1.80 1.58
N LEU A 473 20.85 2.66 0.93
CA LEU A 473 20.70 2.99 -0.49
C LEU A 473 20.98 1.81 -1.42
N GLU A 474 21.91 0.92 -1.08
CA GLU A 474 22.21 -0.28 -1.87
C GLU A 474 20.99 -1.21 -1.97
N THR A 475 20.25 -1.37 -0.86
CA THR A 475 19.11 -2.28 -0.77
C THR A 475 17.76 -1.63 -1.04
N ALA A 476 17.72 -0.30 -1.21
CA ALA A 476 16.46 0.43 -1.42
C ALA A 476 15.80 0.05 -2.75
N ALA A 477 14.68 -0.66 -2.65
CA ALA A 477 13.82 -1.03 -3.75
C ALA A 477 12.38 -1.21 -3.24
N HIS A 478 11.40 -0.70 -3.99
CA HIS A 478 9.98 -0.90 -3.69
C HIS A 478 9.12 -0.58 -4.91
N GLY A 479 8.04 -1.31 -5.15
CA GLY A 479 7.08 -0.99 -6.20
C GLY A 479 5.62 -1.31 -5.85
N THR A 480 5.39 -1.94 -4.70
CA THR A 480 4.05 -2.40 -4.29
C THR A 480 3.21 -1.33 -3.59
N HIS A 481 3.83 -0.27 -3.05
CA HIS A 481 3.12 0.94 -2.61
C HIS A 481 3.45 2.07 -3.56
N GLN A 482 2.44 2.56 -4.27
CA GLN A 482 2.62 3.50 -5.37
C GLN A 482 2.00 4.85 -5.04
N ILE A 483 2.81 5.82 -4.65
CA ILE A 483 2.37 7.01 -3.93
C ILE A 483 2.83 8.29 -4.66
N GLY A 484 2.04 9.36 -4.62
CA GLY A 484 2.44 10.71 -5.03
C GLY A 484 2.26 11.08 -6.50
N LEU A 485 2.07 10.11 -7.39
CA LEU A 485 2.02 10.32 -8.85
C LEU A 485 0.87 11.22 -9.34
N VAL A 486 -0.15 11.43 -8.53
CA VAL A 486 -1.31 12.29 -8.80
C VAL A 486 -1.62 13.08 -7.52
N ARG A 487 -0.57 13.54 -6.82
CA ARG A 487 -0.68 14.08 -5.46
C ARG A 487 -1.71 15.20 -5.37
N MET A 488 -2.42 15.24 -4.23
CA MET A 488 -3.24 16.40 -3.88
C MET A 488 -2.35 17.60 -3.55
N GLY A 489 -2.89 18.80 -3.72
CA GLY A 489 -2.22 20.05 -3.38
C GLY A 489 -3.23 21.15 -3.07
N ALA A 490 -2.73 22.30 -2.61
CA ALA A 490 -3.57 23.47 -2.36
C ALA A 490 -4.01 24.17 -3.67
N ASN A 491 -3.25 23.98 -4.75
CA ASN A 491 -3.47 24.59 -6.05
C ASN A 491 -2.90 23.71 -7.18
N ARG A 492 -3.19 24.11 -8.43
CA ARG A 492 -2.81 23.38 -9.65
C ARG A 492 -1.31 23.25 -9.91
N SER A 493 -0.47 24.12 -9.32
CA SER A 493 0.99 24.01 -9.43
C SER A 493 1.57 23.03 -8.41
N GLU A 494 0.88 22.81 -7.30
CA GLU A 494 1.34 21.96 -6.22
C GLU A 494 0.79 20.53 -6.32
N GLY A 495 -0.41 20.33 -6.88
CA GLY A 495 -1.03 19.02 -7.03
C GLY A 495 -1.90 18.89 -8.28
N VAL A 496 -2.34 17.67 -8.56
CA VAL A 496 -3.27 17.35 -9.66
C VAL A 496 -4.71 17.44 -9.19
N VAL A 497 -4.96 17.06 -7.93
CA VAL A 497 -6.27 17.12 -7.28
C VAL A 497 -6.26 18.06 -6.07
N ASP A 498 -7.41 18.60 -5.72
CA ASP A 498 -7.61 19.36 -4.49
C ASP A 498 -7.74 18.44 -3.26
N GLY A 499 -7.95 19.05 -2.09
CA GLY A 499 -8.17 18.31 -0.84
C GLY A 499 -9.41 17.42 -0.83
N ASP A 500 -10.32 17.59 -1.78
CA ASP A 500 -11.52 16.78 -1.95
C ASP A 500 -11.38 15.74 -3.08
N LEU A 501 -10.14 15.49 -3.52
CA LEU A 501 -9.76 14.54 -4.56
C LEU A 501 -10.28 14.89 -5.96
N ARG A 502 -10.72 16.13 -6.18
CA ARG A 502 -11.20 16.62 -7.48
C ARG A 502 -10.04 17.17 -8.29
N CYS A 503 -9.96 16.82 -9.56
CA CYS A 503 -8.97 17.38 -10.48
C CYS A 503 -9.19 18.88 -10.68
N PHE A 504 -8.13 19.70 -10.55
CA PHE A 504 -8.24 21.15 -10.73
C PHE A 504 -8.74 21.58 -12.12
N ASP A 505 -8.37 20.83 -13.16
CA ASP A 505 -8.71 21.16 -14.56
C ASP A 505 -9.97 20.44 -15.08
N ALA A 506 -10.67 19.67 -14.23
CA ALA A 506 -11.86 18.92 -14.63
C ALA A 506 -12.85 18.77 -13.45
N PRO A 507 -13.92 19.58 -13.40
CA PRO A 507 -14.78 19.71 -12.21
C PRO A 507 -15.55 18.44 -11.82
N ASN A 508 -15.74 17.51 -12.76
CA ASN A 508 -16.43 16.24 -12.57
C ASN A 508 -15.52 15.01 -12.63
N LEU A 509 -14.20 15.22 -12.56
CA LEU A 509 -13.19 14.16 -12.52
C LEU A 509 -12.54 14.12 -11.14
N PHE A 510 -12.51 12.94 -10.54
CA PHE A 510 -11.91 12.68 -9.24
C PHE A 510 -10.90 11.54 -9.32
N VAL A 511 -9.92 11.53 -8.42
CA VAL A 511 -8.95 10.44 -8.30
C VAL A 511 -8.91 9.95 -6.88
N ALA A 512 -9.22 8.66 -6.67
CA ALA A 512 -9.18 8.05 -5.35
C ALA A 512 -8.24 6.83 -5.38
N SER A 513 -6.97 7.07 -5.07
CA SER A 513 -5.95 6.02 -5.01
C SER A 513 -4.79 6.47 -4.12
N THR A 514 -3.80 5.60 -3.92
CA THR A 514 -2.57 5.96 -3.21
C THR A 514 -1.74 7.02 -3.96
N ALA A 515 -2.00 7.26 -5.26
CA ALA A 515 -1.31 8.29 -6.03
C ALA A 515 -1.57 9.71 -5.51
N VAL A 516 -2.68 9.95 -4.81
CA VAL A 516 -3.07 11.29 -4.35
C VAL A 516 -2.38 11.72 -3.07
N LEU A 517 -1.66 10.82 -2.41
CA LEU A 517 -1.03 11.10 -1.12
C LEU A 517 0.24 11.95 -1.31
N PRO A 518 0.35 13.14 -0.70
CA PRO A 518 1.54 14.01 -0.80
C PRO A 518 2.79 13.42 -0.13
N THR A 519 2.62 12.58 0.88
CA THR A 519 3.69 11.88 1.61
C THR A 519 3.41 10.38 1.66
N SER A 520 4.45 9.56 1.80
CA SER A 520 4.28 8.10 1.89
C SER A 520 3.92 7.60 3.28
N SER A 521 4.23 8.38 4.34
CA SER A 521 4.21 7.92 5.73
C SER A 521 5.16 6.73 5.98
N GLN A 522 5.26 6.31 7.24
CA GLN A 522 5.73 4.97 7.60
C GLN A 522 4.62 3.91 7.44
N ALA A 523 3.35 4.29 7.39
CA ALA A 523 2.25 3.34 7.33
C ALA A 523 1.97 2.85 5.89
N ASN A 524 1.45 1.62 5.75
CA ASN A 524 0.94 1.13 4.47
C ASN A 524 -0.24 2.02 3.99
N PRO A 525 -0.26 2.46 2.71
CA PRO A 525 -1.15 3.54 2.28
C PRO A 525 -2.61 3.12 2.03
N THR A 526 -2.92 1.82 1.97
CA THR A 526 -4.24 1.34 1.52
C THR A 526 -5.38 1.78 2.43
N LEU A 527 -5.22 1.69 3.77
CA LEU A 527 -6.27 2.10 4.69
C LEU A 527 -6.55 3.61 4.56
N SER A 528 -5.50 4.42 4.44
CA SER A 528 -5.62 5.86 4.22
C SER A 528 -6.30 6.19 2.89
N ALA A 529 -5.96 5.49 1.81
CA ALA A 529 -6.61 5.70 0.52
C ALA A 529 -8.09 5.29 0.54
N VAL A 530 -8.46 4.24 1.28
CA VAL A 530 -9.86 3.86 1.51
C VAL A 530 -10.58 4.94 2.34
N ALA A 531 -9.97 5.46 3.39
CA ALA A 531 -10.53 6.53 4.22
C ALA A 531 -10.82 7.79 3.40
N LEU A 532 -9.86 8.25 2.59
CA LEU A 532 -10.04 9.39 1.69
C LEU A 532 -11.09 9.10 0.60
N GLY A 533 -11.14 7.86 0.10
CA GLY A 533 -12.18 7.42 -0.84
C GLY A 533 -13.58 7.49 -0.23
N LEU A 534 -13.75 7.05 1.02
CA LEU A 534 -15.05 7.13 1.71
C LEU A 534 -15.44 8.57 2.04
N ARG A 535 -14.47 9.44 2.34
CA ARG A 535 -14.69 10.89 2.44
C ARG A 535 -15.21 11.48 1.13
N LEU A 536 -14.63 11.07 0.00
CA LEU A 536 -15.13 11.45 -1.33
C LEU A 536 -16.54 10.90 -1.59
N ALA A 537 -16.79 9.64 -1.26
CA ALA A 537 -18.10 9.01 -1.44
C ALA A 537 -19.22 9.76 -0.70
N ASP A 538 -18.94 10.21 0.53
CA ASP A 538 -19.88 11.02 1.31
C ASP A 538 -20.25 12.34 0.61
N ARG A 539 -19.25 13.07 0.12
CA ARG A 539 -19.46 14.31 -0.63
C ARG A 539 -20.25 14.08 -1.91
N LEU A 540 -19.89 13.07 -2.72
CA LEU A 540 -20.57 12.77 -3.98
C LEU A 540 -22.03 12.31 -3.76
N ALA A 541 -22.34 11.70 -2.61
CA ALA A 541 -23.72 11.40 -2.23
C ALA A 541 -24.49 12.67 -1.84
N ALA A 542 -23.85 13.63 -1.15
CA ALA A 542 -24.46 14.89 -0.74
C ALA A 542 -24.72 15.86 -1.91
N GLU A 543 -23.79 15.98 -2.86
CA GLU A 543 -23.93 16.85 -4.05
C GLU A 543 -25.15 16.50 -4.90
N ALA A 544 -25.51 15.22 -4.96
CA ALA A 544 -26.69 14.76 -5.65
C ALA A 544 -28.02 15.16 -5.00
N SER A 545 -27.99 15.57 -3.73
CA SER A 545 -29.16 16.04 -2.98
C SER A 545 -29.40 17.54 -3.17
N ARG A 546 -28.49 18.25 -3.86
CA ARG A 546 -28.67 19.65 -4.26
C ARG A 546 -29.10 19.68 -5.72
N PRO A 547 -30.28 20.25 -6.06
CA PRO A 547 -30.57 20.60 -7.44
C PRO A 547 -29.41 21.46 -7.96
N LEU A 548 -28.84 21.11 -9.11
CA LEU A 548 -27.87 21.96 -9.78
C LEU A 548 -28.56 23.30 -10.08
N GLU A 549 -28.22 24.34 -9.32
CA GLU A 549 -28.56 25.70 -9.71
C GLU A 549 -27.82 25.99 -11.01
N VAL A 550 -28.60 26.12 -12.09
CA VAL A 550 -28.12 26.66 -13.35
C VAL A 550 -27.74 28.11 -13.07
N VAL A 551 -26.45 28.39 -12.90
CA VAL A 551 -25.95 29.76 -12.98
C VAL A 551 -26.14 30.19 -14.43
N GLY A 552 -27.22 30.95 -14.66
CA GLY A 552 -27.67 31.34 -15.98
C GLY A 552 -26.74 32.37 -16.66
N ALA A 553 -26.60 32.16 -17.98
CA ALA A 553 -26.26 33.05 -19.08
C ALA A 553 -25.12 34.07 -18.92
#